data_AF-A0A8S9MMM2-F1
#
_entry.id   AF-A0A8S9MMM2-F1
#
_cell.length_a   1.000
_cell.length_b   1.000
_cell.length_c   1.000
_cell.angle_alpha   90.00
_cell.angle_beta   90.00
_cell.angle_gamma   90.00
#
_symmetry.space_group_name_H-M   'P 1'
#
loop_
_entity.id
_entity.type
_entity.pdbx_description
1 polymer ?
#
loop_
_entity_poly.entity_id
_entity_poly.type
_entity_poly.pdbx_seq_one_letter_code
_entity_poly.pdbx_strand_id
1 'polypeptide(L)'
;NRLDVFFWQWLSKHPQFLSNPFYVTGDSYSGKTIPALVQEISKGNYICCKPLINLQGYVLGNPVTHPEIEENYRIPFSHGMSLISDELYESLKRNCEGNYGNVDPRNTKCLKLVEEYHKCTDKINTQHILLPDCDDKSNSSNTSPDCYYYLYYLIECWANNERVREALHVEKGTKGHWQRCNWTIPYNQDIISSVPYHMNNSISGYRSLIYRFELTLFS
;
A
#
# COMPACT_ATOMS: atom_id res chain seq x y z
N ASN A 1 -6.84 6.15 -16.65
CA ASN A 1 -6.73 4.87 -15.91
C ASN A 1 -6.89 3.73 -16.92
N ARG A 2 -6.13 2.63 -16.84
CA ARG A 2 -6.22 1.48 -17.79
C ARG A 2 -6.88 0.25 -17.17
N LEU A 3 -7.16 0.29 -15.87
CA LEU A 3 -7.72 -0.83 -15.12
C LEU A 3 -9.20 -1.03 -15.39
N ASP A 4 -9.97 0.06 -15.54
CA ASP A 4 -11.38 -0.01 -15.95
C ASP A 4 -11.51 -0.71 -17.31
N VAL A 5 -10.69 -0.33 -18.29
CA VAL A 5 -10.64 -0.96 -19.62
C VAL A 5 -10.35 -2.46 -19.52
N PHE A 6 -9.40 -2.87 -18.67
CA PHE A 6 -9.11 -4.27 -18.44
C PHE A 6 -10.34 -5.04 -17.94
N PHE A 7 -11.04 -4.54 -16.91
CA PHE A 7 -12.22 -5.23 -16.37
C PHE A 7 -13.33 -5.36 -17.41
N TRP A 8 -13.56 -4.32 -18.23
CA TRP A 8 -14.54 -4.37 -19.30
C TRP A 8 -14.22 -5.45 -20.33
N GLN A 9 -12.97 -5.52 -20.79
CA GLN A 9 -12.53 -6.51 -21.76
C GLN A 9 -12.56 -7.92 -21.17
N TRP A 10 -12.15 -8.07 -19.92
CA TRP A 10 -12.15 -9.36 -19.25
C TRP A 10 -13.57 -9.89 -19.06
N LEU A 11 -14.51 -9.07 -18.57
CA LEU A 11 -15.91 -9.47 -18.39
C LEU A 11 -16.63 -9.75 -19.71
N SER A 12 -16.27 -9.05 -20.78
CA SER A 12 -16.80 -9.35 -22.13
C SER A 12 -16.40 -10.74 -22.61
N LYS A 13 -15.21 -11.23 -22.22
CA LYS A 13 -14.74 -12.59 -22.51
C LYS A 13 -15.23 -13.64 -21.51
N HIS A 14 -15.69 -13.21 -20.33
CA HIS A 14 -16.14 -14.09 -19.25
C HIS A 14 -17.54 -13.66 -18.75
N PRO A 15 -18.57 -13.71 -19.61
CA PRO A 15 -19.90 -13.18 -19.32
C PRO A 15 -20.59 -13.89 -18.14
N GLN A 16 -20.18 -15.13 -17.81
CA GLN A 16 -20.70 -15.88 -16.67
C GLN A 16 -20.49 -15.19 -15.31
N PHE A 17 -19.59 -14.21 -15.22
CA PHE A 17 -19.33 -13.47 -13.99
C PHE A 17 -20.07 -12.12 -13.90
N LEU A 18 -20.80 -11.70 -14.93
CA LEU A 18 -21.42 -10.36 -14.98
C LEU A 18 -22.42 -10.10 -13.86
N SER A 19 -23.19 -11.12 -13.46
CA SER A 19 -24.17 -11.01 -12.38
C SER A 19 -23.54 -11.10 -10.98
N ASN A 20 -22.28 -11.51 -10.86
CA ASN A 20 -21.66 -11.74 -9.56
C ASN A 20 -21.38 -10.41 -8.84
N PRO A 21 -21.61 -10.36 -7.51
CA PRO A 21 -21.12 -9.28 -6.66
C PRO A 21 -19.63 -9.00 -6.91
N PHE A 22 -19.32 -7.78 -7.34
CA PHE A 22 -17.95 -7.37 -7.65
C PHE A 22 -17.39 -6.47 -6.55
N TYR A 23 -16.23 -6.84 -6.02
CA TYR A 23 -15.48 -6.07 -5.03
C TYR A 23 -14.07 -5.81 -5.53
N VAL A 24 -13.57 -4.60 -5.29
CA VAL A 24 -12.16 -4.27 -5.57
C VAL A 24 -11.40 -4.30 -4.24
N THR A 25 -10.31 -5.06 -4.18
CA THR A 25 -9.52 -5.17 -2.94
C THR A 25 -8.05 -4.91 -3.20
N GLY A 26 -7.35 -4.45 -2.17
CA GLY A 26 -5.90 -4.25 -2.25
C GLY A 26 -5.32 -3.72 -0.96
N ASP A 27 -4.00 -3.60 -0.95
CA ASP A 27 -3.22 -3.23 0.21
C ASP A 27 -2.25 -2.08 -0.09
N SER A 28 -1.71 -1.47 0.97
CA SER A 28 -0.61 -0.51 0.88
C SER A 28 -0.97 0.67 -0.04
N TYR A 29 -0.18 0.93 -1.08
CA TYR A 29 -0.41 2.01 -2.05
C TYR A 29 -1.76 1.91 -2.78
N SER A 30 -2.40 0.74 -2.77
CA SER A 30 -3.74 0.55 -3.32
C SER A 30 -4.80 1.38 -2.59
N GLY A 31 -4.50 1.86 -1.39
CA GLY A 31 -5.28 2.88 -0.69
C GLY A 31 -5.51 4.17 -1.48
N LYS A 32 -4.60 4.49 -2.42
CA LYS A 32 -4.76 5.60 -3.36
C LYS A 32 -5.53 5.20 -4.62
N THR A 33 -5.20 4.06 -5.20
CA THR A 33 -5.67 3.68 -6.54
C THR A 33 -7.08 3.09 -6.53
N ILE A 34 -7.45 2.31 -5.51
CA ILE A 34 -8.73 1.60 -5.46
C ILE A 34 -9.92 2.55 -5.27
N PRO A 35 -9.91 3.51 -4.34
CA PRO A 35 -11.03 4.45 -4.21
C PRO A 35 -11.30 5.21 -5.52
N ALA A 36 -10.23 5.61 -6.22
CA ALA A 36 -10.33 6.23 -7.54
C ALA A 36 -10.87 5.25 -8.59
N LEU A 37 -10.38 4.01 -8.63
CA LEU A 37 -10.86 2.97 -9.55
C LEU A 37 -12.36 2.66 -9.35
N VAL A 38 -12.82 2.52 -8.11
CA VAL A 38 -14.23 2.29 -7.76
C VAL A 38 -15.10 3.42 -8.29
N GLN A 39 -14.64 4.67 -8.13
CA GLN A 39 -15.35 5.82 -8.68
C GLN A 39 -15.41 5.79 -10.21
N GLU A 40 -14.32 5.41 -10.88
CA GLU A 40 -14.30 5.30 -12.35
C GLU A 40 -15.16 4.14 -12.88
N ILE A 41 -15.19 3.00 -12.20
CA ILE A 41 -16.11 1.89 -12.53
C ILE A 41 -17.56 2.35 -12.34
N SER A 42 -17.87 3.02 -11.24
CA SER A 42 -19.19 3.57 -10.97
C SER A 42 -19.66 4.51 -12.08
N LYS A 43 -18.84 5.50 -12.46
CA LYS A 43 -19.12 6.40 -13.59
C LYS A 43 -19.28 5.61 -14.89
N GLY A 44 -18.40 4.63 -15.12
CA GLY A 44 -18.41 3.78 -16.31
C GLY A 44 -19.68 2.96 -16.49
N ASN A 45 -20.32 2.53 -15.40
CA ASN A 45 -21.60 1.82 -15.43
C ASN A 45 -22.77 2.66 -16.01
N TYR A 46 -22.66 3.99 -15.99
CA TYR A 46 -23.67 4.89 -16.55
C TYR A 46 -23.45 5.22 -18.04
N ILE A 47 -22.31 4.83 -18.60
CA ILE A 47 -21.98 5.07 -20.01
C ILE A 47 -22.48 3.87 -20.82
N CYS A 48 -23.21 4.13 -21.91
CA CYS A 48 -23.72 3.07 -22.77
C CYS A 48 -22.62 2.10 -23.19
N CYS A 49 -23.05 0.87 -23.44
CA CYS A 49 -22.38 -0.06 -24.34
C CYS A 49 -21.12 -0.70 -23.72
N LYS A 50 -20.83 -0.40 -22.45
CA LYS A 50 -19.97 -1.22 -21.60
C LYS A 50 -20.84 -2.26 -20.88
N PRO A 51 -20.33 -3.47 -20.60
CA PRO A 51 -21.02 -4.39 -19.68
C PRO A 51 -21.38 -3.66 -18.38
N LEU A 52 -22.36 -4.13 -17.62
CA LEU A 52 -22.59 -3.57 -16.29
C LEU A 52 -21.72 -4.33 -15.29
N ILE A 53 -20.82 -3.67 -14.57
CA ILE A 53 -20.13 -4.27 -13.43
C ILE A 53 -21.07 -4.17 -12.22
N ASN A 54 -21.45 -5.31 -11.64
CA ASN A 54 -22.22 -5.39 -10.41
C ASN A 54 -21.36 -4.99 -9.18
N LEU A 55 -20.87 -3.75 -9.16
CA LEU A 55 -19.98 -3.19 -8.15
C LEU A 55 -20.70 -3.05 -6.81
N GLN A 56 -20.19 -3.73 -5.78
CA GLN A 56 -20.80 -3.77 -4.45
C GLN A 56 -20.00 -3.00 -3.39
N GLY A 57 -18.70 -2.82 -3.61
CA GLY A 57 -17.83 -2.15 -2.66
C GLY A 57 -16.37 -2.44 -2.87
N TYR A 58 -15.57 -2.09 -1.87
CA TYR A 58 -14.13 -2.29 -1.89
C TYR A 58 -13.55 -2.54 -0.50
N VAL A 59 -12.37 -3.17 -0.45
CA VAL A 59 -11.69 -3.52 0.79
C VAL A 59 -10.24 -3.09 0.73
N LEU A 60 -9.75 -2.46 1.78
CA LEU A 60 -8.38 -1.97 1.88
C LEU A 60 -7.71 -2.48 3.15
N GLY A 61 -6.57 -3.16 2.98
CA GLY A 61 -5.69 -3.56 4.08
C GLY A 61 -4.48 -2.64 4.17
N ASN A 62 -4.27 -2.03 5.33
CA ASN A 62 -3.14 -1.11 5.58
C ASN A 62 -2.94 -0.07 4.47
N PRO A 63 -4.03 0.63 4.05
CA PRO A 63 -3.93 1.55 2.94
C PRO A 63 -3.10 2.78 3.31
N VAL A 64 -2.31 3.23 2.34
CA VAL A 64 -1.83 4.61 2.31
C VAL A 64 -2.91 5.46 1.65
N THR A 65 -3.47 6.42 2.37
CA THR A 65 -4.55 7.29 1.89
C THR A 65 -4.16 8.75 1.88
N HIS A 66 -3.38 9.21 2.87
CA HIS A 66 -2.88 10.57 2.97
C HIS A 66 -1.51 10.59 3.67
N PRO A 67 -0.41 10.35 2.93
CA PRO A 67 0.92 10.13 3.52
C PRO A 67 1.39 11.22 4.50
N GLU A 68 1.17 12.48 4.16
CA GLU A 68 1.62 13.62 4.98
C GLU A 68 0.96 13.67 6.37
N ILE A 69 -0.28 13.21 6.47
CA ILE A 69 -0.99 13.10 7.75
C ILE A 69 -0.63 11.78 8.43
N GLU A 70 -0.60 10.69 7.67
CA GLU A 70 -0.33 9.33 8.14
C GLU A 70 1.04 9.19 8.81
N GLU A 71 2.06 9.86 8.27
CA GLU A 71 3.41 9.85 8.82
C GLU A 71 3.47 10.36 10.27
N ASN A 72 2.61 11.31 10.63
CA ASN A 72 2.58 11.86 11.98
C ASN A 72 2.06 10.87 13.03
N TYR A 73 1.36 9.80 12.63
CA TYR A 73 0.87 8.77 13.56
C TYR A 73 1.93 7.74 13.93
N ARG A 74 3.06 7.68 13.21
CA ARG A 74 4.15 6.72 13.50
C ARG A 74 4.75 6.93 14.89
N ILE A 75 4.92 8.18 15.32
CA ILE A 75 5.52 8.49 16.62
C ILE A 75 4.58 8.09 17.77
N PRO A 76 3.29 8.50 17.80
CA PRO A 76 2.33 7.99 18.78
C PRO A 76 2.18 6.46 18.77
N PHE A 77 2.20 5.82 17.59
CA PHE A 77 2.15 4.38 17.49
C PHE A 77 3.39 3.73 18.12
N SER A 78 4.59 4.21 17.79
CA SER A 78 5.84 3.71 18.36
C SER A 78 5.88 3.84 19.88
N HIS A 79 5.32 4.93 20.43
CA HIS A 79 5.16 5.08 21.87
C HIS A 79 4.18 4.06 22.45
N GLY A 80 3.00 3.89 21.83
CA GLY A 80 2.00 2.91 22.27
C GLY A 80 2.48 1.45 22.21
N MET A 81 3.44 1.16 21.34
CA MET A 81 4.09 -0.16 21.22
C MET A 81 5.39 -0.28 22.03
N SER A 82 5.70 0.71 22.90
CA SER A 82 6.90 0.75 23.74
C SER A 82 8.22 0.70 22.96
N LEU A 83 8.23 1.19 21.71
CA LEU A 83 9.43 1.26 20.87
C LEU A 83 10.29 2.50 21.18
N ILE A 84 9.70 3.50 21.82
CA ILE A 84 10.38 4.72 22.29
C ILE A 84 9.99 5.02 23.73
N SER A 85 10.85 5.75 24.45
CA SER A 85 10.60 6.13 25.84
C SER A 85 9.52 7.21 25.98
N ASP A 86 8.87 7.25 27.15
CA ASP A 86 7.94 8.33 27.53
C ASP A 86 8.61 9.71 27.43
N GLU A 87 9.89 9.81 27.82
CA GLU A 87 10.66 11.05 27.77
C GLU A 87 10.82 11.58 26.34
N LEU A 88 11.17 10.68 25.41
CA LEU A 88 11.34 11.03 23.99
C LEU A 88 9.98 11.42 23.39
N TYR A 89 8.93 10.65 23.66
CA TYR A 89 7.59 10.92 23.15
C TYR A 89 7.03 12.26 23.65
N GLU A 90 7.07 12.53 24.95
CA GLU A 90 6.58 13.80 25.52
C GLU A 90 7.43 14.99 25.06
N SER A 91 8.72 14.78 24.80
CA SER A 91 9.57 15.81 24.19
C SER A 91 9.20 16.08 22.74
N LEU A 92 8.97 15.06 21.92
CA LEU A 92 8.49 15.18 20.55
C LEU A 92 7.15 15.93 20.52
N LYS A 93 6.17 15.47 21.29
CA LYS A 93 4.83 16.06 21.36
C LYS A 93 4.87 17.56 21.70
N ARG A 94 5.67 17.95 22.70
CA ARG A 94 5.77 19.35 23.15
C ARG A 94 6.51 20.26 22.17
N ASN A 95 7.51 19.75 21.44
CA ASN A 95 8.38 20.59 20.62
C ASN A 95 8.04 20.53 19.12
N CYS A 96 7.28 19.54 18.67
CA CYS A 96 6.89 19.34 17.27
C CYS A 96 5.41 19.61 17.00
N GLU A 97 4.58 19.79 18.05
CA GLU A 97 3.15 20.16 17.92
C GLU A 97 2.34 19.22 17.01
N GLY A 98 2.72 17.94 16.97
CA GLY A 98 2.05 16.92 16.14
C GLY A 98 2.48 16.89 14.67
N ASN A 99 3.41 17.74 14.25
CA ASN A 99 4.01 17.71 12.91
C ASN A 99 5.44 17.16 12.99
N TYR A 100 5.60 15.90 12.61
CA TYR A 100 6.86 15.16 12.66
C TYR A 100 7.42 14.85 11.27
N GLY A 101 6.56 14.71 10.25
CA GLY A 101 6.98 14.46 8.86
C GLY A 101 7.41 15.72 8.10
N ASN A 102 6.76 16.86 8.35
CA ASN A 102 6.99 18.12 7.64
C ASN A 102 7.43 19.23 8.60
N VAL A 103 8.47 18.96 9.40
CA VAL A 103 8.98 19.87 10.44
C VAL A 103 9.48 21.18 9.82
N ASP A 104 9.13 22.33 10.42
CA ASP A 104 9.71 23.64 10.04
C ASP A 104 11.24 23.56 10.16
N PRO A 105 12.01 23.86 9.10
CA PRO A 105 13.48 23.83 9.12
C PRO A 105 14.10 24.72 10.22
N ARG A 106 13.37 25.73 10.71
CA ARG A 106 13.81 26.62 11.80
C ARG A 106 13.62 25.99 13.18
N ASN A 107 12.74 25.00 13.31
CA ASN A 107 12.52 24.26 14.55
C ASN A 107 13.60 23.18 14.74
N THR A 108 14.83 23.64 14.99
CA THR A 108 16.00 22.77 15.16
C THR A 108 15.86 21.79 16.32
N LYS A 109 15.04 22.12 17.33
CA LYS A 109 14.77 21.24 18.47
C LYS A 109 13.90 20.06 18.06
N CYS A 110 12.81 20.29 17.33
CA CYS A 110 11.98 19.20 16.80
C CYS A 110 12.78 18.32 15.83
N LEU A 111 13.54 18.92 14.91
CA LEU A 111 14.36 18.16 13.95
C LEU A 111 15.31 17.17 14.65
N LYS A 112 16.00 17.61 15.72
CA LYS A 112 16.89 16.73 16.51
C LYS A 112 16.13 15.59 17.19
N LEU A 113 14.95 15.86 17.74
CA LEU A 113 14.12 14.85 18.39
C LEU A 113 13.58 13.81 17.38
N VAL A 114 13.19 14.27 16.18
CA VAL A 114 12.77 13.37 15.10
C VAL A 114 13.95 12.53 14.60
N GLU A 115 15.15 13.10 14.51
CA GLU A 115 16.37 12.35 14.22
C GLU A 115 16.67 11.29 15.28
N GLU A 116 16.49 11.61 16.56
CA GLU A 116 16.62 10.65 17.66
C GLU A 116 15.59 9.52 17.57
N TYR A 117 14.34 9.85 17.27
CA TYR A 117 13.30 8.86 16.98
C TYR A 117 13.70 7.91 15.85
N HIS A 118 14.23 8.44 14.74
CA HIS A 118 14.69 7.61 13.63
C HIS A 118 15.85 6.69 14.03
N LYS A 119 16.78 7.15 14.88
CA LYS A 119 17.85 6.30 15.42
C LYS A 119 17.31 5.20 16.33
N CYS A 120 16.30 5.48 17.14
CA CYS A 120 15.69 4.45 17.99
C CYS A 120 14.93 3.38 17.20
N THR A 121 14.45 3.72 16.01
CA THR A 121 13.56 2.86 15.21
C THR A 121 14.21 2.32 13.93
N ASP A 122 15.50 2.57 13.73
CA ASP A 122 16.23 2.29 12.48
C ASP A 122 16.25 0.80 12.10
N LYS A 123 16.34 -0.08 13.09
CA LYS A 123 16.38 -1.55 12.93
C LYS A 123 15.03 -2.23 13.05
N ILE A 124 13.96 -1.45 13.26
CA ILE A 124 12.63 -2.01 13.39
C ILE A 124 12.09 -2.32 12.00
N ASN A 125 11.59 -3.54 11.82
CA ASN A 125 10.90 -3.90 10.59
C ASN A 125 9.58 -3.14 10.53
N THR A 126 9.54 -2.12 9.67
CA THR A 126 8.36 -1.28 9.50
C THR A 126 7.14 -2.02 8.97
N GLN A 127 7.33 -3.15 8.27
CA GLN A 127 6.24 -4.00 7.81
C GLN A 127 5.68 -4.87 8.94
N HIS A 128 6.52 -5.28 9.89
CA HIS A 128 6.12 -6.13 11.00
C HIS A 128 7.05 -5.98 12.22
N ILE A 129 6.67 -5.17 13.21
CA ILE A 129 7.56 -4.71 14.29
C ILE A 129 8.13 -5.83 15.18
N LEU A 130 7.48 -7.00 15.23
CA LEU A 130 7.96 -8.15 16.02
C LEU A 130 8.93 -9.07 15.25
N LEU A 131 9.14 -8.83 13.96
CA LEU A 131 10.02 -9.62 13.13
C LEU A 131 11.30 -8.82 12.82
N PRO A 132 12.46 -9.48 12.67
CA PRO A 132 13.70 -8.78 12.35
C PRO A 132 13.60 -8.05 11.00
N ASP A 133 14.14 -6.83 10.92
CA ASP A 133 14.48 -6.20 9.63
C ASP A 133 15.84 -6.76 9.24
N CYS A 134 15.89 -7.55 8.18
CA CYS A 134 17.12 -8.24 7.80
C CYS A 134 17.94 -7.35 6.88
N ASP A 135 19.24 -7.28 7.17
CA ASP A 135 20.19 -6.43 6.46
C ASP A 135 20.63 -7.07 5.12
N ASP A 136 19.73 -7.13 4.13
CA ASP A 136 20.07 -6.99 2.70
C ASP A 136 18.78 -6.93 1.82
N LYS A 137 18.20 -5.74 1.63
CA LYS A 137 17.05 -5.56 0.71
C LYS A 137 17.46 -5.68 -0.77
N SER A 138 18.77 -5.69 -1.05
CA SER A 138 19.35 -5.66 -2.40
C SER A 138 19.82 -7.01 -2.94
N ASN A 139 20.08 -7.99 -2.07
CA ASN A 139 20.71 -9.25 -2.48
C ASN A 139 19.88 -10.46 -2.03
N SER A 140 18.84 -10.76 -2.81
CA SER A 140 17.85 -11.79 -2.48
C SER A 140 18.46 -13.18 -2.29
N SER A 141 19.60 -13.48 -2.91
CA SER A 141 20.28 -14.78 -2.84
C SER A 141 20.88 -15.13 -1.48
N ASN A 142 21.09 -14.15 -0.59
CA ASN A 142 21.64 -14.36 0.76
C ASN A 142 20.61 -14.11 1.88
N THR A 143 19.33 -14.02 1.53
CA THR A 143 18.27 -13.78 2.52
C THR A 143 18.15 -14.98 3.46
N SER A 144 18.37 -14.76 4.77
CA SER A 144 18.17 -15.81 5.78
C SER A 144 16.73 -16.35 5.73
N PRO A 145 16.50 -17.67 5.87
CA PRO A 145 15.15 -18.24 5.96
C PRO A 145 14.28 -17.65 7.08
N ASP A 146 14.90 -17.20 8.17
CA ASP A 146 14.21 -16.57 9.30
C ASP A 146 13.81 -15.11 9.01
N CYS A 147 14.16 -14.60 7.83
CA CYS A 147 13.86 -13.23 7.44
C CYS A 147 12.42 -13.06 6.95
N TYR A 148 11.78 -11.95 7.34
CA TYR A 148 10.47 -11.55 6.83
C TYR A 148 10.41 -11.53 5.28
N TYR A 149 11.48 -11.06 4.64
CA TYR A 149 11.55 -10.92 3.19
C TYR A 149 11.92 -12.21 2.44
N TYR A 150 12.25 -13.30 3.15
CA TYR A 150 12.61 -14.57 2.51
C TYR A 150 11.50 -15.12 1.61
N LEU A 151 10.24 -14.96 2.04
CA LEU A 151 9.09 -15.35 1.23
C LEU A 151 9.06 -14.61 -0.12
N TYR A 152 9.48 -13.35 -0.17
CA TYR A 152 9.50 -12.58 -1.43
C TYR A 152 10.56 -13.11 -2.38
N TYR A 153 11.72 -13.53 -1.87
CA TYR A 153 12.72 -14.23 -2.68
C TYR A 153 12.17 -15.55 -3.25
N LEU A 154 11.51 -16.35 -2.43
CA LEU A 154 10.89 -17.61 -2.89
C LEU A 154 9.84 -17.38 -3.97
N ILE A 155 9.01 -16.34 -3.82
CA ILE A 155 8.02 -15.95 -4.84
C ILE A 155 8.71 -15.55 -6.14
N GLU A 156 9.82 -14.82 -6.08
CA GLU A 156 10.57 -14.41 -7.26
C GLU A 156 11.22 -15.61 -7.97
N CYS A 157 11.80 -16.55 -7.23
CA CYS A 157 12.31 -17.81 -7.78
C CYS A 157 11.19 -18.61 -8.45
N TRP A 158 10.03 -18.73 -7.80
CA TRP A 158 8.88 -19.45 -8.32
C TRP A 158 8.32 -18.80 -9.59
N ALA A 159 8.09 -17.48 -9.56
CA ALA A 159 7.51 -16.73 -10.68
C ALA A 159 8.42 -16.69 -11.93
N ASN A 160 9.74 -16.83 -11.73
CA ASN A 160 10.71 -16.88 -12.83
C ASN A 160 11.07 -18.29 -13.31
N ASN A 161 10.53 -19.34 -12.68
CA ASN A 161 10.70 -20.70 -13.19
C ASN A 161 10.00 -20.86 -14.55
N GLU A 162 10.71 -21.37 -15.55
CA GLU A 162 10.18 -21.49 -16.93
C GLU A 162 8.89 -22.30 -17.00
N ARG A 163 8.80 -23.42 -16.26
CA ARG A 163 7.60 -24.25 -16.24
C ARG A 163 6.41 -23.53 -15.62
N VAL A 164 6.66 -22.71 -14.58
CA VAL A 164 5.62 -21.87 -13.97
C VAL A 164 5.15 -20.82 -14.97
N ARG A 165 6.07 -20.16 -15.67
CA ARG A 165 5.73 -19.15 -16.69
C ARG A 165 4.96 -19.73 -17.86
N GLU A 166 5.32 -20.93 -18.31
CA GLU A 166 4.60 -21.66 -19.35
C GLU A 166 3.19 -22.05 -18.87
N ALA A 167 3.06 -22.55 -17.64
CA ALA A 167 1.78 -22.90 -17.04
C ALA A 167 0.85 -21.68 -16.81
N LEU A 168 1.43 -20.51 -16.53
CA LEU A 168 0.70 -19.23 -16.41
C LEU A 168 0.47 -18.54 -17.76
N HIS A 169 0.86 -19.16 -18.88
CA HIS A 169 0.74 -18.63 -20.23
C HIS A 169 1.41 -17.25 -20.42
N VAL A 170 2.55 -17.01 -19.76
CA VAL A 170 3.34 -15.79 -19.95
C VAL A 170 3.97 -15.82 -21.34
N GLU A 171 3.56 -14.91 -22.22
CA GLU A 171 4.08 -14.81 -23.59
C GLU A 171 5.59 -14.56 -23.61
N LYS A 172 6.34 -15.42 -24.31
CA LYS A 172 7.81 -15.31 -24.42
C LYS A 172 8.18 -13.96 -25.07
N GLY A 173 9.15 -13.26 -24.46
CA GLY A 173 9.62 -11.95 -24.93
C GLY A 173 8.85 -10.73 -24.37
N THR A 174 7.69 -10.90 -23.74
CA THR A 174 6.92 -9.78 -23.16
C THR A 174 7.50 -9.26 -21.83
N LYS A 175 8.13 -10.14 -21.07
CA LYS A 175 8.81 -9.84 -19.81
C LYS A 175 10.05 -10.69 -19.70
N GLY A 176 11.21 -10.08 -19.42
CA GLY A 176 12.45 -10.79 -19.08
C GLY A 176 12.33 -11.42 -17.70
N HIS A 177 12.87 -10.74 -16.69
CA HIS A 177 12.76 -11.14 -15.29
C HIS A 177 11.50 -10.56 -14.64
N TRP A 178 10.72 -11.38 -13.95
CA TRP A 178 9.65 -10.93 -13.08
C TRP A 178 10.23 -10.48 -11.73
N GLN A 179 9.76 -9.36 -11.22
CA GLN A 179 10.15 -8.84 -9.92
C GLN A 179 8.90 -8.35 -9.20
N ARG A 180 8.84 -8.55 -7.88
CA ARG A 180 7.65 -8.25 -7.06
C ARG A 180 7.31 -6.76 -7.06
N CYS A 181 8.30 -5.91 -6.83
CA CYS A 181 8.15 -4.45 -6.85
C CYS A 181 9.13 -3.85 -7.84
N ASN A 182 8.61 -3.17 -8.86
CA ASN A 182 9.43 -2.45 -9.82
C ASN A 182 9.41 -0.96 -9.54
N TRP A 183 10.37 -0.49 -8.76
CA TRP A 183 10.50 0.93 -8.37
C TRP A 183 10.99 1.83 -9.52
N THR A 184 11.42 1.26 -10.65
CA THR A 184 11.86 2.06 -11.81
C THR A 184 10.72 2.47 -12.73
N ILE A 185 9.50 1.95 -12.51
CA ILE A 185 8.33 2.35 -13.31
C ILE A 185 7.98 3.80 -12.94
N PRO A 186 8.10 4.75 -13.87
CA PRO A 186 7.68 6.11 -13.60
C PRO A 186 6.16 6.14 -13.49
N TYR A 187 5.65 6.76 -12.44
CA TYR A 187 4.23 7.06 -12.31
C TYR A 187 4.07 8.41 -11.63
N ASN A 188 3.02 9.12 -12.00
CA ASN A 188 2.71 10.39 -11.39
C ASN A 188 1.99 10.16 -10.06
N GLN A 189 2.38 10.91 -9.03
CA GLN A 189 1.74 10.87 -7.70
C GLN A 189 0.55 11.85 -7.62
N ASP A 190 -0.32 11.80 -8.64
CA ASP A 190 -1.40 12.77 -8.83
C ASP A 190 -2.51 12.66 -7.76
N ILE A 191 -2.66 11.48 -7.15
CA ILE A 191 -3.55 11.28 -6.00
C ILE A 191 -2.76 11.56 -4.72
N ILE A 192 -2.78 12.80 -4.26
CA ILE A 192 -2.16 13.21 -2.99
C ILE A 192 -2.91 12.54 -1.82
N SER A 193 -4.25 12.68 -1.83
CA SER A 193 -5.15 12.08 -0.85
C SER A 193 -6.30 11.32 -1.54
N SER A 194 -6.62 10.11 -1.06
CA SER A 194 -7.78 9.35 -1.53
C SER A 194 -9.05 9.56 -0.70
N VAL A 195 -8.98 10.37 0.38
CA VAL A 195 -10.13 10.66 1.27
C VAL A 195 -11.34 11.22 0.50
N PRO A 196 -11.20 12.15 -0.46
CA PRO A 196 -12.34 12.63 -1.25
C PRO A 196 -13.01 11.54 -2.08
N TYR A 197 -12.25 10.56 -2.57
CA TYR A 197 -12.80 9.42 -3.31
C TYR A 197 -13.58 8.49 -2.39
N HIS A 198 -13.07 8.22 -1.18
CA HIS A 198 -13.80 7.48 -0.17
C HIS A 198 -15.15 8.13 0.14
N MET A 199 -15.15 9.43 0.42
CA MET A 199 -16.37 10.21 0.69
C MET A 199 -17.38 10.09 -0.46
N ASN A 200 -16.94 10.32 -1.69
CA ASN A 200 -17.81 10.23 -2.87
C ASN A 200 -18.39 8.82 -3.04
N ASN A 201 -17.56 7.79 -2.92
CA ASN A 201 -18.01 6.40 -3.06
C ASN A 201 -19.04 6.02 -1.97
N SER A 202 -18.85 6.49 -0.74
CA SER A 202 -19.81 6.28 0.35
C SER A 202 -21.13 7.01 0.09
N ILE A 203 -21.10 8.24 -0.42
CA ILE A 203 -22.31 8.99 -0.82
C ILE A 203 -23.05 8.25 -1.94
N SER A 204 -22.32 7.65 -2.88
CA SER A 204 -22.90 6.80 -3.94
C SER A 204 -23.40 5.43 -3.46
N GLY A 205 -23.28 5.12 -2.16
CA GLY A 205 -23.80 3.89 -1.56
C GLY A 205 -22.88 2.67 -1.65
N TYR A 206 -21.62 2.83 -2.06
CA TYR A 206 -20.66 1.72 -2.08
C TYR A 206 -20.12 1.43 -0.69
N ARG A 207 -20.17 0.15 -0.32
CA ARG A 207 -19.62 -0.33 0.95
C ARG A 207 -18.10 -0.34 0.92
N SER A 208 -17.48 0.01 2.02
CA SER A 208 -16.03 -0.07 2.17
C SER A 208 -15.65 -0.71 3.50
N LEU A 209 -14.66 -1.59 3.47
CA LEU A 209 -13.96 -2.06 4.67
C LEU A 209 -12.52 -1.58 4.61
N ILE A 210 -12.11 -0.78 5.58
CA ILE A 210 -10.72 -0.35 5.75
C ILE A 210 -10.23 -0.98 7.05
N TYR A 211 -9.15 -1.74 6.99
CA TYR A 211 -8.56 -2.38 8.16
C TYR A 211 -7.05 -2.19 8.18
N ARG A 212 -6.48 -2.28 9.38
CA ARG A 212 -5.05 -2.12 9.64
C ARG A 212 -4.58 -3.27 10.52
N PHE A 213 -3.45 -3.88 10.17
CA PHE A 213 -2.75 -4.81 11.06
C PHE A 213 -2.06 -4.05 12.20
N GLU A 214 -2.20 -4.52 13.43
CA GLU A 214 -1.72 -3.82 14.64
C GLU A 214 -0.19 -3.78 14.77
N LEU A 215 0.54 -4.62 14.03
CA LEU A 215 1.98 -4.82 14.19
C LEU A 215 2.82 -4.14 13.12
N THR A 216 2.34 -3.06 12.52
CA THR A 216 3.03 -2.40 11.40
C THR A 216 3.17 -0.90 11.63
N LEU A 217 4.38 -0.38 11.35
CA LEU A 217 4.68 1.06 11.29
C LEU A 217 4.38 1.63 9.89
N PHE A 218 3.94 0.77 8.98
CA PHE A 218 3.54 1.13 7.63
C PHE A 218 2.07 1.58 7.63
N SER A 219 1.83 2.75 7.01
CA SER A 219 0.57 3.55 7.02
C SER A 219 0.17 4.17 8.35
#